data_AF-A0A327KTT6-F1
#
_entry.id   AF-A0A327KTT6-F1
#
_cell.length_a   1.000
_cell.length_b   1.000
_cell.length_c   1.000
_cell.angle_alpha   90.00
_cell.angle_beta   90.00
_cell.angle_gamma   90.00
#
_symmetry.space_group_name_H-M   'P 1'
#
loop_
_entity.id
_entity.type
_entity.pdbx_description
1 polymer ?
#
loop_
_entity_poly.entity_id
_entity_poly.type
_entity_poly.pdbx_seq_one_letter_code
_entity_poly.pdbx_strand_id
1 'polypeptide(L)'
;MLLRPNAVFAAPVLITYALWPGRFALKRAVLLYIPTGVALFVVMQLVYYGALGAAREHPVQSLAVFDLGGITHFSGDVRLPGDWTAEERRRLVGDCYDPYLWDAYWYGRPCAFVMERLERRDAVFGTDVITTAWRDAVLAHPLAWLAHRAAFTTQFLLRANFTLWVFDLDDKTRLALPDNPAFAAMLAVHDRLKPTLLFRAGAWLFACVLVAAFAWRRRDTAAGAYALAVSGSAVLYVASFAVLGVAADFRYAWWAVPAALTGGAALLARRDA
;
A
#
# COMPACT_ATOMS: atom_id res chain seq x y z
N MET A 1 9.28 -4.14 -11.15
CA MET A 1 9.33 -3.13 -10.07
C MET A 1 9.81 -3.84 -8.80
N LEU A 2 11.11 -3.75 -8.47
CA LEU A 2 11.80 -4.61 -7.49
C LEU A 2 11.57 -4.22 -6.01
N LEU A 3 11.17 -2.98 -5.73
CA LEU A 3 10.87 -2.46 -4.40
C LEU A 3 9.77 -1.41 -4.52
N ARG A 4 8.70 -1.56 -3.74
CA ARG A 4 7.70 -0.50 -3.56
C ARG A 4 8.27 0.56 -2.62
N PRO A 5 8.01 1.86 -2.81
CA PRO A 5 8.49 2.91 -1.89
C PRO A 5 8.15 2.64 -0.41
N ASN A 6 6.99 2.02 -0.14
CA ASN A 6 6.56 1.61 1.20
C ASN A 6 7.55 0.66 1.92
N ALA A 7 8.35 -0.12 1.17
CA ALA A 7 9.35 -1.02 1.75
C ALA A 7 10.50 -0.26 2.44
N VAL A 8 10.75 1.00 2.08
CA VAL A 8 11.77 1.86 2.72
C VAL A 8 11.48 2.06 4.21
N PHE A 9 10.21 1.99 4.64
CA PHE A 9 9.86 2.10 6.06
C PHE A 9 10.10 0.80 6.86
N ALA A 10 10.11 -0.34 6.19
CA ALA A 10 10.21 -1.66 6.81
C ALA A 10 11.65 -2.19 6.81
N ALA A 11 12.38 -1.99 5.71
CA ALA A 11 13.72 -2.50 5.50
C ALA A 11 14.74 -2.10 6.58
N PRO A 12 14.75 -0.85 7.12
CA PRO A 12 15.70 -0.48 8.17
C PRO A 12 15.59 -1.34 9.44
N VAL A 13 14.38 -1.79 9.80
CA VAL A 13 14.16 -2.68 10.94
C VAL A 13 14.77 -4.06 10.69
N LEU A 14 14.55 -4.60 9.49
CA LEU A 14 15.09 -5.91 9.09
C LEU A 14 16.61 -5.88 8.96
N ILE A 15 17.17 -4.82 8.38
CA ILE A 15 18.62 -4.63 8.24
C ILE A 15 19.27 -4.51 9.62
N THR A 16 18.67 -3.73 10.53
CA THR A 16 19.19 -3.64 11.91
C THR A 16 19.21 -5.02 12.57
N TYR A 17 18.16 -5.82 12.38
CA TYR A 17 18.12 -7.19 12.89
C TYR A 17 19.19 -8.08 12.23
N ALA A 18 19.36 -8.01 10.91
CA ALA A 18 20.36 -8.81 10.19
C ALA A 18 21.79 -8.52 10.68
N LEU A 19 22.08 -7.28 11.09
CA LEU A 19 23.37 -6.90 11.67
C LEU A 19 23.57 -7.41 13.11
N TRP A 20 22.48 -7.59 13.88
CA TRP A 20 22.54 -8.08 15.27
C TRP A 20 21.39 -9.06 15.59
N PRO A 21 21.42 -10.29 15.06
CA PRO A 21 20.29 -11.20 15.17
C PRO A 21 20.06 -11.73 16.59
N GLY A 22 21.08 -11.69 17.46
CA GLY A 22 20.99 -12.23 18.83
C GLY A 22 20.13 -11.41 19.79
N ARG A 23 19.93 -10.11 19.54
CA ARG A 23 19.09 -9.24 20.39
C ARG A 23 18.59 -8.03 19.61
N PHE A 24 17.36 -7.60 19.90
CA PHE A 24 16.81 -6.37 19.33
C PHE A 24 17.02 -5.19 20.28
N ALA A 25 17.94 -4.30 19.92
CA ALA A 25 18.23 -3.09 20.68
C ALA A 25 17.56 -1.87 20.04
N LEU A 26 16.53 -1.32 20.69
CA LEU A 26 15.78 -0.16 20.20
C LEU A 26 16.70 1.02 19.85
N LYS A 27 17.70 1.31 20.70
CA LYS A 27 18.67 2.39 20.47
C LYS A 27 19.39 2.26 19.12
N ARG A 28 19.78 1.03 18.75
CA ARG A 28 20.44 0.76 17.46
C ARG A 28 19.46 0.90 16.30
N ALA A 29 18.26 0.36 16.45
CA ALA A 29 17.20 0.47 15.44
C ALA A 29 16.87 1.93 15.13
N VAL A 30 16.67 2.76 16.16
CA VAL A 30 16.38 4.19 15.99
C VAL A 30 17.56 4.93 15.35
N LEU A 31 18.80 4.69 15.82
CA LEU A 31 20.00 5.34 15.28
C LEU A 31 20.22 5.01 13.80
N LEU A 32 19.94 3.77 13.39
CA LEU A 32 20.17 3.31 12.03
C LEU A 32 18.97 3.52 11.10
N TYR A 33 17.78 3.82 11.63
CA TYR A 33 16.56 3.90 10.84
C TYR A 33 16.68 4.91 9.69
N ILE A 34 17.01 6.15 10.01
CA ILE A 34 17.13 7.24 9.03
C ILE A 34 18.32 7.03 8.08
N PRO A 35 19.56 6.78 8.56
CA PRO A 35 20.69 6.54 7.66
C PRO A 35 20.45 5.38 6.69
N THR A 36 19.87 4.28 7.17
CA THR A 36 19.56 3.12 6.32
C THR A 36 18.47 3.45 5.32
N GLY A 37 17.41 4.17 5.74
CA GLY A 37 16.35 4.62 4.83
C GLY A 37 16.89 5.51 3.70
N VAL A 38 17.77 6.46 4.04
CA VAL A 38 18.43 7.34 3.05
C VAL A 38 19.33 6.53 2.12
N ALA A 39 20.15 5.62 2.65
CA ALA A 39 21.01 4.77 1.84
C ALA A 39 20.20 3.91 0.86
N LEU A 40 19.12 3.28 1.32
CA LEU A 40 18.21 2.49 0.48
C LEU A 40 17.55 3.34 -0.61
N PHE A 41 17.13 4.56 -0.27
CA PHE A 41 16.58 5.49 -1.25
C PHE A 41 17.61 5.83 -2.32
N VAL A 42 18.85 6.18 -1.94
CA VAL A 42 19.93 6.48 -2.89
C VAL A 42 20.24 5.27 -3.78
N VAL A 43 20.36 4.08 -3.20
CA VAL A 43 20.57 2.84 -3.97
C VAL A 43 19.44 2.61 -4.97
N MET A 44 18.18 2.81 -4.55
CA MET A 44 17.03 2.70 -5.44
C MET A 44 17.12 3.69 -6.61
N GLN A 45 17.48 4.96 -6.34
CA GLN A 45 17.64 5.96 -7.40
C GLN A 45 18.74 5.58 -8.39
N LEU A 46 19.91 5.15 -7.90
CA LEU A 46 21.05 4.78 -8.74
C LEU A 46 20.77 3.52 -9.57
N VAL A 47 20.15 2.50 -8.98
CA VAL A 47 19.87 1.24 -9.68
C VAL A 47 18.75 1.45 -10.70
N TYR A 48 17.64 2.11 -10.33
CA TYR A 48 16.47 2.21 -11.22
C TYR A 48 16.73 3.17 -12.36
N TYR A 49 17.19 4.38 -12.04
CA TYR A 49 17.32 5.44 -13.05
C TYR A 49 18.71 5.50 -13.67
N GLY A 50 19.73 4.93 -13.02
CA GLY A 50 21.07 4.79 -13.58
C GLY A 50 21.22 3.46 -14.32
N ALA A 51 21.35 2.36 -13.58
CA ALA A 51 21.74 1.07 -14.15
C ALA A 51 20.64 0.44 -15.04
N LEU A 52 19.38 0.55 -14.65
CA LEU A 52 18.25 -0.05 -15.38
C LEU A 52 17.60 0.90 -16.39
N GLY A 53 17.95 2.19 -16.39
CA GLY A 53 17.36 3.19 -17.28
C GLY A 53 15.83 3.26 -17.20
N ALA A 54 15.24 3.00 -16.04
CA ALA A 54 13.79 2.95 -15.88
C ALA A 54 13.14 4.32 -16.16
N ALA A 55 12.04 4.32 -16.89
CA ALA A 55 11.25 5.52 -17.13
C ALA A 55 10.66 6.08 -15.82
N ARG A 56 10.55 7.41 -15.74
CA ARG A 56 9.95 8.11 -14.60
C ARG A 56 8.44 8.23 -14.80
N GLU A 57 7.70 7.27 -14.26
CA GLU A 57 6.23 7.23 -14.34
C GLU A 57 5.53 8.06 -13.24
N HIS A 58 6.23 9.02 -12.62
CA HIS A 58 5.71 9.94 -11.59
C HIS A 58 4.65 9.36 -10.61
N PRO A 59 4.91 8.22 -9.92
CA PRO A 59 3.88 7.52 -9.13
C PRO A 59 3.35 8.33 -7.93
N VAL A 60 4.08 9.36 -7.50
CA VAL A 60 3.63 10.30 -6.47
C VAL A 60 2.46 11.15 -6.96
N GLN A 61 2.39 11.45 -8.26
CA GLN A 61 1.27 12.20 -8.84
C GLN A 61 -0.01 11.38 -8.87
N SER A 62 0.07 10.05 -9.04
CA SER A 62 -1.08 9.16 -8.86
C SER A 62 -1.65 9.24 -7.44
N LEU A 63 -0.78 9.29 -6.42
CA LEU A 63 -1.18 9.50 -5.03
C LEU A 63 -1.85 10.87 -4.84
N ALA A 64 -1.27 11.92 -5.42
CA ALA A 64 -1.83 13.27 -5.37
C ALA A 64 -3.21 13.36 -6.05
N VAL A 65 -3.39 12.74 -7.22
CA VAL A 65 -4.69 12.68 -7.90
C VAL A 65 -5.72 11.92 -7.06
N PHE A 66 -5.32 10.81 -6.43
CA PHE A 66 -6.20 10.06 -5.52
C PHE A 66 -6.66 10.91 -4.34
N ASP A 67 -5.72 11.63 -3.70
CA ASP A 67 -6.01 12.56 -2.62
C ASP A 67 -6.92 13.71 -3.06
N LEU A 68 -6.65 14.31 -4.22
CA LEU A 68 -7.46 15.39 -4.78
C LEU A 68 -8.90 14.92 -5.06
N GLY A 69 -9.05 13.70 -5.57
CA GLY A 69 -10.36 13.06 -5.75
C GLY A 69 -11.10 12.86 -4.43
N GLY A 70 -10.42 12.32 -3.42
CA GLY A 70 -10.98 12.17 -2.08
C GLY A 70 -11.37 13.49 -1.42
N ILE A 71 -10.49 14.49 -1.47
CA ILE A 71 -10.78 15.84 -0.96
C ILE A 71 -11.98 16.42 -1.70
N THR A 72 -12.06 16.27 -3.02
CA THR A 72 -13.18 16.76 -3.82
C THR A 72 -14.51 16.15 -3.38
N HIS A 73 -14.54 14.84 -3.13
CA HIS A 73 -15.72 14.14 -2.63
C HIS A 73 -16.15 14.61 -1.24
N PHE A 74 -15.20 14.64 -0.28
CA PHE A 74 -15.54 14.94 1.12
C PHE A 74 -15.73 16.44 1.41
N SER A 75 -15.14 17.33 0.63
CA SER A 75 -15.33 18.79 0.79
C SER A 75 -16.48 19.33 -0.07
N GLY A 76 -16.89 18.63 -1.13
CA GLY A 76 -17.80 19.14 -2.14
C GLY A 76 -17.17 20.19 -3.08
N ASP A 77 -15.89 20.48 -2.92
CA ASP A 77 -15.15 21.49 -3.66
C ASP A 77 -14.13 20.83 -4.61
N VAL A 78 -14.26 21.08 -5.91
CA VAL A 78 -13.46 20.39 -6.94
C VAL A 78 -12.03 20.92 -6.95
N ARG A 79 -11.09 20.08 -6.50
CA ARG A 79 -9.66 20.42 -6.37
C ARG A 79 -8.75 19.79 -7.42
N LEU A 80 -9.28 18.92 -8.28
CA LEU A 80 -8.54 18.40 -9.43
C LEU A 80 -8.24 19.55 -10.42
N PRO A 81 -7.00 19.69 -10.92
CA PRO A 81 -6.64 20.74 -11.86
C PRO A 81 -7.37 20.56 -13.21
N GLY A 82 -7.76 21.67 -13.83
CA GLY A 82 -8.42 21.69 -15.14
C GLY A 82 -9.85 22.26 -15.12
N ASP A 83 -10.34 22.62 -16.31
CA ASP A 83 -11.63 23.32 -16.47
C ASP A 83 -12.81 22.37 -16.59
N TRP A 84 -13.31 21.86 -15.47
CA TRP A 84 -14.39 20.87 -15.45
C TRP A 84 -15.76 21.48 -15.78
N THR A 85 -16.48 20.86 -16.71
CA THR A 85 -17.89 21.18 -17.01
C THR A 85 -18.78 20.93 -15.80
N ALA A 86 -19.99 21.52 -15.78
CA ALA A 86 -20.92 21.32 -14.68
C ALA A 86 -21.27 19.84 -14.43
N GLU A 87 -21.36 19.03 -15.49
CA GLU A 87 -21.60 17.59 -15.38
C GLU A 87 -20.39 16.84 -14.81
N GLU A 88 -19.18 17.12 -15.31
CA GLU A 88 -17.95 16.53 -14.78
C GLU A 88 -17.77 16.88 -13.29
N ARG A 89 -18.03 18.13 -12.89
CA ARG A 89 -17.96 18.57 -11.49
C ARG A 89 -18.92 17.78 -10.59
N ARG A 90 -20.16 17.56 -11.02
CA ARG A 90 -21.13 16.74 -10.27
C ARG A 90 -20.61 15.32 -10.06
N ARG A 91 -20.05 14.70 -11.11
CA ARG A 91 -19.49 13.34 -11.02
C ARG A 91 -18.26 13.27 -10.14
N LEU A 92 -17.38 14.26 -10.21
CA LEU A 92 -16.18 14.34 -9.37
C LEU A 92 -16.51 14.39 -7.89
N VAL A 93 -17.54 15.15 -7.52
CA VAL A 93 -18.03 15.24 -6.13
C VAL A 93 -18.82 13.99 -5.73
N GLY A 94 -19.61 13.43 -6.64
CA GLY A 94 -20.43 12.25 -6.40
C GLY A 94 -19.71 10.95 -6.74
N ASP A 95 -20.01 10.44 -7.94
CA ASP A 95 -19.85 9.01 -8.29
C ASP A 95 -18.42 8.58 -8.63
N CYS A 96 -17.48 9.51 -8.83
CA CYS A 96 -16.13 9.16 -9.25
C CYS A 96 -15.18 8.75 -8.14
N TYR A 97 -15.55 9.02 -6.88
CA TYR A 97 -14.71 8.66 -5.76
C TYR A 97 -14.88 7.19 -5.39
N ASP A 98 -13.79 6.44 -5.42
CA ASP A 98 -13.72 5.06 -4.93
C ASP A 98 -12.56 4.93 -3.92
N PRO A 99 -12.83 4.63 -2.64
CA PRO A 99 -11.76 4.39 -1.66
C PRO A 99 -10.95 3.11 -1.94
N TYR A 100 -11.37 2.26 -2.88
CA TYR A 100 -10.71 1.02 -3.23
C TYR A 100 -9.47 1.22 -4.10
N LEU A 101 -9.56 2.02 -5.16
CA LEU A 101 -8.44 2.27 -6.06
C LEU A 101 -8.52 3.63 -6.75
N TRP A 102 -7.38 4.26 -6.93
CA TRP A 102 -7.27 5.50 -7.69
C TRP A 102 -7.53 5.32 -9.20
N ASP A 103 -7.33 4.11 -9.76
CA ASP A 103 -7.56 3.86 -11.20
C ASP A 103 -9.03 4.05 -11.62
N ALA A 104 -9.96 4.28 -10.69
CA ALA A 104 -11.31 4.74 -11.01
C ALA A 104 -11.27 6.02 -11.89
N TYR A 105 -10.28 6.89 -11.68
CA TYR A 105 -10.05 8.08 -12.51
C TYR A 105 -9.35 7.78 -13.85
N TRP A 106 -8.70 6.62 -13.96
CA TRP A 106 -7.92 6.22 -15.12
C TRP A 106 -8.69 5.34 -16.09
N TYR A 107 -9.16 4.19 -15.62
CA TYR A 107 -9.88 3.19 -16.41
C TYR A 107 -11.35 3.06 -16.01
N GLY A 108 -11.74 3.58 -14.84
CA GLY A 108 -13.11 3.52 -14.36
C GLY A 108 -14.04 4.35 -15.25
N ARG A 109 -14.99 3.71 -15.92
CA ARG A 109 -16.08 4.43 -16.58
C ARG A 109 -17.16 4.74 -15.54
N PRO A 110 -17.71 5.96 -15.53
CA PRO A 110 -17.55 7.02 -16.51
C PRO A 110 -16.47 8.06 -16.20
N CYS A 111 -15.57 7.82 -15.23
CA CYS A 111 -14.66 8.81 -14.65
C CYS A 111 -13.27 8.89 -15.30
N ALA A 112 -13.00 8.07 -16.31
CA ALA A 112 -11.78 8.09 -17.12
C ALA A 112 -11.48 9.44 -17.80
N PHE A 113 -12.47 10.36 -17.88
CA PHE A 113 -12.26 11.72 -18.41
C PHE A 113 -11.22 12.51 -17.60
N VAL A 114 -11.02 12.17 -16.31
CA VAL A 114 -10.04 12.85 -15.46
C VAL A 114 -8.64 12.62 -15.99
N MET A 115 -8.24 11.36 -16.15
CA MET A 115 -6.90 11.05 -16.66
C MET A 115 -6.76 11.35 -18.14
N GLU A 116 -7.81 11.22 -18.95
CA GLU A 116 -7.81 11.69 -20.33
C GLU A 116 -7.41 13.17 -20.42
N ARG A 117 -7.89 14.00 -19.49
CA ARG A 117 -7.50 15.40 -19.42
C ARG A 117 -6.08 15.56 -18.86
N LEU A 118 -5.83 15.07 -17.65
CA LEU A 118 -4.59 15.35 -16.92
C LEU A 118 -3.34 14.79 -17.60
N GLU A 119 -3.43 13.60 -18.19
CA GLU A 119 -2.29 12.94 -18.84
C GLU A 119 -2.18 13.31 -20.32
N ARG A 120 -3.29 13.38 -21.06
CA ARG A 120 -3.25 13.51 -22.53
C ARG A 120 -3.52 14.91 -23.04
N ARG A 121 -4.57 15.58 -22.56
CA ARG A 121 -4.95 16.90 -23.10
C ARG A 121 -4.10 18.03 -22.53
N ASP A 122 -4.05 18.11 -21.20
CA ASP A 122 -3.35 19.16 -20.49
C ASP A 122 -1.91 18.76 -20.16
N ALA A 123 -1.61 17.44 -20.24
CA ALA A 123 -0.28 16.85 -20.08
C ALA A 123 0.47 17.35 -18.83
N VAL A 124 -0.24 17.45 -17.70
CA VAL A 124 0.29 17.99 -16.44
C VAL A 124 1.10 16.96 -15.64
N PHE A 125 1.09 15.68 -16.04
CA PHE A 125 1.96 14.68 -15.44
C PHE A 125 3.44 15.01 -15.69
N GLY A 126 4.27 14.86 -14.66
CA GLY A 126 5.67 15.31 -14.66
C GLY A 126 5.90 16.78 -14.33
N THR A 127 4.85 17.61 -14.28
CA THR A 127 4.92 19.03 -13.87
C THR A 127 4.63 19.22 -12.37
N ASP A 128 4.79 20.44 -11.87
CA ASP A 128 4.46 20.82 -10.48
C ASP A 128 2.97 21.11 -10.25
N VAL A 129 2.15 21.18 -11.31
CA VAL A 129 0.72 21.53 -11.24
C VAL A 129 -0.05 20.61 -10.29
N ILE A 130 0.10 19.30 -10.45
CA ILE A 130 -0.61 18.30 -9.62
C ILE A 130 -0.14 18.40 -8.16
N THR A 131 1.17 18.51 -7.94
CA THR A 131 1.74 18.56 -6.59
C THR A 131 1.35 19.84 -5.85
N THR A 132 1.32 20.97 -6.57
CA THR A 132 0.87 22.26 -6.03
C THR A 132 -0.61 22.22 -5.69
N ALA A 133 -1.45 21.76 -6.62
CA ALA A 133 -2.89 21.59 -6.37
C ALA A 133 -3.16 20.68 -5.17
N TRP A 134 -2.43 19.56 -5.06
CA TRP A 134 -2.54 18.65 -3.93
C TRP A 134 -2.17 19.30 -2.60
N ARG A 135 -1.00 19.95 -2.52
CA ARG A 135 -0.56 20.65 -1.31
C ARG A 135 -1.58 21.69 -0.88
N ASP A 136 -2.05 22.51 -1.82
CA ASP A 136 -2.97 23.60 -1.53
C ASP A 136 -4.35 23.06 -1.10
N ALA A 137 -4.80 21.94 -1.70
CA ALA A 137 -6.03 21.26 -1.31
C ALA A 137 -5.94 20.64 0.09
N VAL A 138 -4.83 19.98 0.44
CA VAL A 138 -4.61 19.39 1.78
C VAL A 138 -4.60 20.49 2.85
N LEU A 139 -3.96 21.63 2.57
CA LEU A 139 -3.92 22.76 3.49
C LEU A 139 -5.28 23.46 3.63
N ALA A 140 -6.05 23.57 2.55
CA ALA A 140 -7.37 24.18 2.58
C ALA A 140 -8.44 23.27 3.22
N HIS A 141 -8.32 21.95 3.04
CA HIS A 141 -9.34 20.97 3.43
C HIS A 141 -8.75 19.78 4.23
N PRO A 142 -8.08 20.01 5.37
CA PRO A 142 -7.38 18.96 6.10
C PRO A 142 -8.32 17.86 6.63
N LEU A 143 -9.55 18.21 7.02
CA LEU A 143 -10.53 17.24 7.48
C LEU A 143 -11.06 16.36 6.34
N ALA A 144 -11.23 16.90 5.14
CA ALA A 144 -11.63 16.12 3.97
C ALA A 144 -10.53 15.14 3.56
N TRP A 145 -9.26 15.57 3.62
CA TRP A 145 -8.10 14.69 3.41
C TRP A 145 -8.04 13.57 4.45
N LEU A 146 -8.24 13.88 5.74
CA LEU A 146 -8.28 12.86 6.79
C LEU A 146 -9.47 11.89 6.61
N ALA A 147 -10.64 12.38 6.22
CA ALA A 147 -11.81 11.54 5.93
C ALA A 147 -11.53 10.58 4.77
N HIS A 148 -10.89 11.08 3.70
CA HIS A 148 -10.42 10.26 2.60
C HIS A 148 -9.44 9.17 3.05
N ARG A 149 -8.39 9.54 3.81
CA ARG A 149 -7.39 8.58 4.30
C ARG A 149 -7.98 7.56 5.25
N ALA A 150 -8.96 7.95 6.08
CA ALA A 150 -9.70 7.03 6.94
C ALA A 150 -10.60 6.08 6.14
N ALA A 151 -11.28 6.57 5.10
CA ALA A 151 -12.09 5.74 4.20
C ALA A 151 -11.24 4.72 3.47
N PHE A 152 -10.11 5.15 2.89
CA PHE A 152 -9.13 4.26 2.26
C PHE A 152 -8.59 3.23 3.26
N THR A 153 -8.16 3.65 4.45
CA THR A 153 -7.60 2.74 5.47
C THR A 153 -8.63 1.71 5.92
N THR A 154 -9.89 2.11 6.06
CA THR A 154 -11.01 1.22 6.37
C THR A 154 -11.22 0.20 5.26
N GLN A 155 -11.23 0.65 3.99
CA GLN A 155 -11.34 -0.22 2.83
C GLN A 155 -10.19 -1.22 2.80
N PHE A 156 -8.95 -0.76 2.93
CA PHE A 156 -7.74 -1.58 2.89
C PHE A 156 -7.69 -2.64 4.00
N LEU A 157 -7.96 -2.24 5.25
CA LEU A 157 -7.78 -3.13 6.40
C LEU A 157 -8.98 -4.07 6.62
N LEU A 158 -10.20 -3.58 6.43
CA LEU A 158 -11.41 -4.25 6.95
C LEU A 158 -12.31 -4.85 5.85
N ARG A 159 -12.22 -4.37 4.61
CA ARG A 159 -13.12 -4.80 3.54
C ARG A 159 -12.53 -5.93 2.69
N ALA A 160 -13.38 -6.53 1.86
CA ALA A 160 -12.97 -7.54 0.90
C ALA A 160 -12.37 -6.84 -0.32
N ASN A 161 -11.07 -7.04 -0.51
CA ASN A 161 -10.29 -6.44 -1.58
C ASN A 161 -9.87 -7.51 -2.58
N PHE A 162 -9.40 -7.11 -3.77
CA PHE A 162 -8.81 -8.09 -4.69
C PHE A 162 -7.57 -8.73 -4.06
N THR A 163 -7.63 -10.05 -4.00
CA THR A 163 -6.57 -10.95 -3.54
C THR A 163 -5.89 -11.63 -4.72
N LEU A 164 -6.66 -11.86 -5.78
CA LEU A 164 -6.24 -12.26 -7.10
C LEU A 164 -6.89 -11.26 -8.07
N TRP A 165 -6.15 -10.79 -9.06
CA TRP A 165 -6.74 -9.95 -10.10
C TRP A 165 -7.57 -10.84 -11.00
N VAL A 166 -8.89 -10.76 -10.85
CA VAL A 166 -9.84 -11.68 -11.47
C VAL A 166 -10.59 -11.08 -12.67
N PHE A 167 -10.24 -9.86 -13.06
CA PHE A 167 -11.00 -9.10 -14.06
C PHE A 167 -11.03 -9.77 -15.44
N ASP A 168 -9.96 -10.48 -15.80
CA ASP A 168 -9.90 -11.30 -17.02
C ASP A 168 -10.46 -12.73 -16.81
N LEU A 169 -10.88 -13.13 -15.60
CA LEU A 169 -11.43 -14.48 -15.38
C LEU A 169 -12.85 -14.66 -15.90
N ASP A 170 -13.63 -13.58 -15.97
CA ASP A 170 -14.99 -13.60 -16.51
C ASP A 170 -15.00 -13.81 -18.04
N ASP A 171 -13.88 -13.49 -18.70
CA ASP A 171 -13.65 -13.76 -20.12
C ASP A 171 -12.66 -14.92 -20.28
N LYS A 172 -13.19 -16.15 -20.42
CA LYS A 172 -12.39 -17.36 -20.60
C LYS A 172 -11.38 -17.27 -21.75
N THR A 173 -11.62 -16.42 -22.76
CA THR A 173 -10.69 -16.26 -23.89
C THR A 173 -9.41 -15.50 -23.51
N ARG A 174 -9.42 -14.80 -22.37
CA ARG A 174 -8.27 -14.06 -21.81
C ARG A 174 -7.53 -14.83 -20.73
N LEU A 175 -8.05 -15.99 -20.33
CA LEU A 175 -7.38 -16.86 -19.38
C LEU A 175 -6.13 -17.45 -20.03
N ALA A 176 -4.99 -17.30 -19.35
CA ALA A 176 -3.78 -18.02 -19.74
C ALA A 176 -3.94 -19.55 -19.61
N LEU A 177 -4.91 -20.01 -18.81
CA LEU A 177 -5.17 -21.43 -18.49
C LEU A 177 -6.70 -21.70 -18.34
N PRO A 178 -7.48 -21.64 -19.43
CA PRO A 178 -8.95 -21.67 -19.38
C PRO A 178 -9.53 -23.00 -18.86
N ASP A 179 -8.82 -24.12 -19.02
CA ASP A 179 -9.31 -25.47 -18.70
C ASP A 179 -8.40 -26.23 -17.72
N ASN A 180 -7.61 -25.53 -16.91
CA ASN A 180 -6.73 -26.18 -15.94
C ASN A 180 -7.46 -26.52 -14.63
N PRO A 181 -7.62 -27.82 -14.27
CA PRO A 181 -8.35 -28.22 -13.07
C PRO A 181 -7.68 -27.76 -11.78
N ALA A 182 -6.34 -27.64 -11.76
CA ALA A 182 -5.62 -27.11 -10.60
C ALA A 182 -5.88 -25.61 -10.41
N PHE A 183 -5.99 -24.86 -11.51
CA PHE A 183 -6.35 -23.44 -11.46
C PHE A 183 -7.80 -23.25 -10.98
N ALA A 184 -8.73 -24.06 -11.48
CA ALA A 184 -10.11 -24.07 -11.02
C ALA A 184 -10.24 -24.42 -9.54
N ALA A 185 -9.48 -25.42 -9.06
CA ALA A 185 -9.44 -25.79 -7.65
C ALA A 185 -8.88 -24.65 -6.78
N MET A 186 -7.80 -23.99 -7.22
CA MET A 186 -7.24 -22.82 -6.54
C MET A 186 -8.26 -21.69 -6.44
N LEU A 187 -8.98 -21.39 -7.53
CA LEU A 187 -10.03 -20.36 -7.55
C LEU A 187 -11.19 -20.71 -6.62
N ALA A 188 -11.63 -21.97 -6.59
CA ALA A 188 -12.67 -22.42 -5.68
C ALA A 188 -12.27 -22.30 -4.19
N VAL A 189 -11.00 -22.57 -3.87
CA VAL A 189 -10.46 -22.33 -2.52
C VAL A 189 -10.41 -20.83 -2.22
N HIS A 190 -9.94 -20.04 -3.18
CA HIS A 190 -9.89 -18.59 -3.07
C HIS A 190 -11.27 -17.99 -2.77
N ASP A 191 -12.30 -18.34 -3.55
CA ASP A 191 -13.65 -17.79 -3.39
C ASP A 191 -14.26 -18.14 -2.04
N ARG A 192 -14.01 -19.35 -1.52
CA ARG A 192 -14.44 -19.75 -0.17
C ARG A 192 -13.72 -18.99 0.93
N LEU A 193 -12.44 -18.71 0.75
CA LEU A 193 -11.63 -18.03 1.77
C LEU A 193 -11.79 -16.51 1.71
N LYS A 194 -12.08 -15.92 0.55
CA LYS A 194 -12.22 -14.46 0.32
C LYS A 194 -13.12 -13.72 1.32
N PRO A 195 -14.27 -14.26 1.77
CA PRO A 195 -15.08 -13.60 2.78
C PRO A 195 -14.50 -13.67 4.21
N THR A 196 -13.52 -14.53 4.47
CA THR A 196 -12.96 -14.77 5.81
C THR A 196 -11.92 -13.73 6.23
N LEU A 197 -11.55 -13.73 7.52
CA LEU A 197 -10.48 -12.88 8.08
C LEU A 197 -9.11 -13.15 7.45
N LEU A 198 -8.87 -14.32 6.86
CA LEU A 198 -7.60 -14.65 6.21
C LEU A 198 -7.28 -13.73 5.02
N PHE A 199 -8.31 -13.18 4.38
CA PHE A 199 -8.17 -12.20 3.31
C PHE A 199 -8.57 -10.79 3.73
N ARG A 200 -8.34 -10.47 5.01
CA ARG A 200 -8.41 -9.11 5.55
C ARG A 200 -7.01 -8.67 5.97
N ALA A 201 -6.51 -7.59 5.37
CA ALA A 201 -5.19 -7.05 5.71
C ALA A 201 -5.09 -6.69 7.20
N GLY A 202 -6.18 -6.18 7.78
CA GLY A 202 -6.28 -5.84 9.20
C GLY A 202 -6.07 -7.03 10.14
N ALA A 203 -6.49 -8.24 9.75
CA ALA A 203 -6.31 -9.43 10.59
C ALA A 203 -4.81 -9.77 10.74
N TRP A 204 -4.07 -9.70 9.65
CA TRP A 204 -2.62 -9.96 9.64
C TRP A 204 -1.81 -8.83 10.26
N LEU A 205 -2.23 -7.58 10.07
CA LEU A 205 -1.66 -6.44 10.79
C LEU A 205 -1.83 -6.61 12.30
N PHE A 206 -3.03 -6.96 12.76
CA PHE A 206 -3.30 -7.22 14.17
C PHE A 206 -2.47 -8.39 14.70
N ALA A 207 -2.35 -9.48 13.95
CA ALA A 207 -1.48 -10.60 14.30
C ALA A 207 -0.01 -10.17 14.45
N CYS A 208 0.52 -9.36 13.53
CA CYS A 208 1.88 -8.81 13.63
C CYS A 208 2.05 -7.92 14.87
N VAL A 209 1.06 -7.08 15.19
CA VAL A 209 1.10 -6.24 16.41
C VAL A 209 1.17 -7.12 17.66
N LEU A 210 0.33 -8.17 17.74
CA LEU A 210 0.37 -9.11 18.86
C LEU A 210 1.72 -9.83 18.97
N VAL A 211 2.23 -10.37 17.86
CA VAL A 211 3.53 -11.05 17.83
C VAL A 211 4.64 -10.10 18.27
N ALA A 212 4.69 -8.88 17.75
CA ALA A 212 5.68 -7.88 18.15
C ALA A 212 5.56 -7.51 19.65
N ALA A 213 4.34 -7.35 20.17
CA ALA A 213 4.10 -7.04 21.57
C ALA A 213 4.57 -8.17 22.50
N PHE A 214 4.29 -9.43 22.17
CA PHE A 214 4.79 -10.57 22.95
C PHE A 214 6.31 -10.75 22.81
N ALA A 215 6.86 -10.56 21.61
CA ALA A 215 8.29 -10.63 21.32
C ALA A 215 9.09 -9.56 22.09
N TRP A 216 8.49 -8.41 22.40
CA TRP A 216 9.14 -7.33 23.14
C TRP A 216 9.75 -7.76 24.47
N ARG A 217 9.06 -8.66 25.19
CA ARG A 217 9.55 -9.21 26.48
C ARG A 217 10.72 -10.18 26.30
N ARG A 218 10.89 -10.74 25.10
CA ARG A 218 11.95 -11.69 24.73
C ARG A 218 12.97 -11.08 23.76
N ARG A 219 13.01 -9.75 23.64
CA ARG A 219 13.87 -9.05 22.67
C ARG A 219 15.36 -9.33 22.83
N ASP A 220 15.79 -9.78 24.01
CA ASP A 220 17.18 -10.13 24.31
C ASP A 220 17.55 -11.57 23.92
N THR A 221 16.61 -12.34 23.33
CA THR A 221 16.87 -13.65 22.73
C THR A 221 16.81 -13.56 21.21
N ALA A 222 17.50 -14.46 20.52
CA ALA A 222 17.49 -14.50 19.05
C ALA A 222 16.08 -14.70 18.48
N ALA A 223 15.27 -15.57 19.10
CA ALA A 223 13.90 -15.85 18.67
C ALA A 223 12.97 -14.63 18.87
N GLY A 224 13.07 -13.95 20.02
CA GLY A 224 12.28 -12.75 20.25
C GLY A 224 12.75 -11.56 19.41
N ALA A 225 14.05 -11.43 19.18
CA ALA A 225 14.60 -10.41 18.28
C ALA A 225 14.12 -10.60 16.84
N TYR A 226 14.13 -11.84 16.33
CA TYR A 226 13.58 -12.18 15.02
C TYR A 226 12.09 -11.85 14.90
N ALA A 227 11.28 -12.34 15.85
CA ALA A 227 9.84 -12.14 15.84
C ALA A 227 9.48 -10.64 15.90
N LEU A 228 10.17 -9.88 16.75
CA LEU A 228 9.98 -8.43 16.88
C LEU A 228 10.38 -7.70 15.59
N ALA A 229 11.53 -8.03 14.99
CA ALA A 229 12.01 -7.37 13.79
C ALA A 229 11.10 -7.65 12.58
N VAL A 230 10.74 -8.91 12.36
CA VAL A 230 9.93 -9.33 11.22
C VAL A 230 8.51 -8.78 11.34
N SER A 231 7.83 -9.00 12.47
CA SER A 231 6.47 -8.49 12.68
C SER A 231 6.43 -6.96 12.79
N GLY A 232 7.42 -6.34 13.45
CA GLY A 232 7.53 -4.88 13.52
C GLY A 232 7.74 -4.24 12.14
N SER A 233 8.58 -4.84 11.29
CA SER A 233 8.75 -4.37 9.91
C SER A 233 7.44 -4.45 9.10
N ALA A 234 6.66 -5.52 9.30
CA ALA A 234 5.36 -5.68 8.65
C ALA A 234 4.33 -4.65 9.13
N VAL A 235 4.32 -4.33 10.42
CA VAL A 235 3.49 -3.25 10.97
C VAL A 235 3.83 -1.92 10.30
N LEU A 236 5.11 -1.53 10.24
CA LEU A 236 5.53 -0.29 9.58
C LEU A 236 5.20 -0.28 8.08
N TYR A 237 5.42 -1.40 7.41
CA TYR A 237 5.10 -1.56 5.99
C TYR A 237 3.62 -1.32 5.72
N VAL A 238 2.73 -2.04 6.41
CA VAL A 238 1.28 -1.94 6.21
C VAL A 238 0.76 -0.57 6.67
N ALA A 239 1.24 -0.04 7.79
CA ALA A 239 0.83 1.28 8.29
C ALA A 239 1.18 2.41 7.31
N SER A 240 2.27 2.29 6.55
CA SER A 240 2.63 3.29 5.54
C SER A 240 1.56 3.48 4.46
N PHE A 241 0.72 2.47 4.18
CA PHE A 241 -0.37 2.57 3.21
C PHE A 241 -1.50 3.50 3.69
N ALA A 242 -1.67 3.72 4.99
CA ALA A 242 -2.67 4.67 5.48
C ALA A 242 -2.44 6.09 4.93
N VAL A 243 -1.18 6.44 4.65
CA VAL A 243 -0.79 7.75 4.10
C VAL A 243 -0.44 7.66 2.61
N LEU A 244 0.28 6.61 2.19
CA LEU A 244 0.86 6.49 0.85
C LEU A 244 0.11 5.51 -0.06
N GLY A 245 -1.00 4.93 0.41
CA GLY A 245 -1.79 3.96 -0.34
C GLY A 245 -2.63 4.63 -1.42
N VAL A 246 -2.65 4.00 -2.59
CA VAL A 246 -3.48 4.39 -3.75
C VAL A 246 -4.42 3.28 -4.21
N ALA A 247 -4.26 2.07 -3.66
CA ALA A 247 -5.11 0.93 -3.93
C ALA A 247 -5.14 0.00 -2.71
N ALA A 248 -6.27 -0.66 -2.51
CA ALA A 248 -6.58 -1.45 -1.32
C ALA A 248 -6.41 -2.97 -1.54
N ASP A 249 -5.85 -3.42 -2.67
CA ASP A 249 -5.61 -4.85 -2.94
C ASP A 249 -4.89 -5.55 -1.78
N PHE A 250 -5.27 -6.79 -1.48
CA PHE A 250 -4.66 -7.57 -0.39
C PHE A 250 -3.15 -7.80 -0.60
N ARG A 251 -2.67 -7.83 -1.86
CA ARG A 251 -1.24 -7.94 -2.19
C ARG A 251 -0.39 -6.82 -1.59
N TYR A 252 -0.98 -5.68 -1.21
CA TYR A 252 -0.26 -4.61 -0.52
C TYR A 252 0.04 -4.95 0.94
N ALA A 253 -0.72 -5.87 1.56
CA ALA A 253 -0.49 -6.34 2.93
C ALA A 253 0.22 -7.70 3.01
N TRP A 254 0.62 -8.27 1.87
CA TRP A 254 1.09 -9.67 1.80
C TRP A 254 2.26 -9.97 2.72
N TRP A 255 3.16 -9.02 2.95
CA TRP A 255 4.30 -9.17 3.88
C TRP A 255 3.87 -9.46 5.33
N ALA A 256 2.72 -8.96 5.77
CA ALA A 256 2.21 -9.22 7.12
C ALA A 256 1.85 -10.70 7.34
N VAL A 257 1.50 -11.44 6.28
CA VAL A 257 1.13 -12.85 6.37
C VAL A 257 2.31 -13.73 6.82
N PRO A 258 3.41 -13.86 6.04
CA PRO A 258 4.56 -14.65 6.48
C PRO A 258 5.20 -14.04 7.73
N ALA A 259 5.19 -12.72 7.90
CA ALA A 259 5.77 -12.09 9.09
C ALA A 259 5.08 -12.50 10.40
N ALA A 260 3.75 -12.54 10.41
CA ALA A 260 2.99 -13.01 11.56
C ALA A 260 3.22 -14.52 11.80
N LEU A 261 3.21 -15.32 10.73
CA LEU A 261 3.38 -16.77 10.83
C LEU A 261 4.76 -17.17 11.34
N THR A 262 5.83 -16.66 10.71
CA THR A 262 7.20 -17.02 11.10
C THR A 262 7.60 -16.38 12.43
N GLY A 263 7.18 -15.14 12.69
CA GLY A 263 7.38 -14.48 13.97
C GLY A 263 6.66 -15.22 15.11
N GLY A 264 5.40 -15.62 14.89
CA GLY A 264 4.64 -16.43 15.82
C GLY A 264 5.29 -17.79 16.08
N ALA A 265 5.71 -18.48 15.01
CA ALA A 265 6.42 -19.76 15.12
C ALA A 265 7.72 -19.62 15.93
N ALA A 266 8.50 -18.55 15.72
CA ALA A 266 9.72 -18.31 16.49
C ALA A 266 9.44 -18.08 17.98
N LEU A 267 8.33 -17.44 18.35
CA LEU A 267 7.94 -17.29 19.77
C LEU A 267 7.44 -18.58 20.41
N LEU A 268 6.78 -19.43 19.62
CA LEU A 268 6.22 -20.71 20.07
C LEU A 268 7.27 -21.83 20.12
N ALA A 269 8.31 -21.74 19.30
CA ALA A 269 9.46 -22.62 19.34
C ALA A 269 10.22 -22.41 20.66
N ARG A 270 9.71 -23.00 21.73
CA ARG A 270 10.43 -23.19 22.99
C ARG A 270 11.65 -24.03 22.66
N ARG A 271 12.84 -23.46 22.78
CA ARG A 271 13.99 -24.26 23.19
C ARG A 271 14.12 -24.05 24.68
N ASP A 272 13.73 -25.09 25.40
CA ASP A 272 14.23 -25.36 26.72
C ASP A 272 15.75 -25.16 26.70
N ALA A 273 16.21 -24.22 27.53
CA ALA A 273 17.59 -24.05 27.92
C ALA A 273 17.59 -23.87 29.43
#